data_AF-A0A453MHG8-F1
#
_entry.id   AF-A0A453MHG8-F1
#
_cell.length_a   1.000
_cell.length_b   1.000
_cell.length_c   1.000
_cell.angle_alpha   90.00
_cell.angle_beta   90.00
_cell.angle_gamma   90.00
#
_symmetry.space_group_name_H-M   'P 1'
#
loop_
_entity.id
_entity.type
_entity.pdbx_description
1 polymer ?
#
loop_
_entity_poly.entity_id
_entity_poly.type
_entity_poly.pdbx_seq_one_letter_code
_entity_poly.pdbx_strand_id
1 'polypeptide(L)'
;QINNLWDIVPAVPGDRFLSMLPPWHAYERSTEYFIFTHGIQQVYTTVKHLKADLQHHQPHYIISVPLVYETLYSSIQRQISASPPARKTVALALIKISLLFMEAKKIYEGTVLSNSPVKPSFIFYMFNYLRARIVAALLWPLHNLAKMLVYKKIHSSIGISKAGISGGGSLPMHVDKFFEVEDWQ
;
A
#
# COMPACT_ATOMS: atom_id res chain seq x y z
N GLN A 1 -0.31 -2.71 -21.84
CA GLN A 1 -0.10 -1.92 -20.61
C GLN A 1 -0.88 -0.62 -20.66
N ILE A 2 -0.67 0.26 -21.65
CA ILE A 2 -1.35 1.58 -21.75
C ILE A 2 -2.89 1.48 -21.67
N ASN A 3 -3.52 0.59 -22.47
CA ASN A 3 -4.98 0.45 -22.49
C ASN A 3 -5.59 -0.11 -21.20
N ASN A 4 -4.80 -0.80 -20.37
CA ASN A 4 -5.28 -1.46 -19.15
C ASN A 4 -4.87 -0.69 -17.90
N LEU A 5 -3.99 0.31 -18.03
CA LEU A 5 -3.53 1.09 -16.89
C LEU A 5 -4.70 1.87 -16.26
N TRP A 6 -5.71 2.20 -17.07
CA TRP A 6 -6.94 2.86 -16.63
C TRP A 6 -7.70 2.10 -15.55
N ASP A 7 -7.69 0.76 -15.59
CA ASP A 7 -8.39 -0.08 -14.61
C ASP A 7 -7.77 0.02 -13.20
N ILE A 8 -6.48 0.33 -13.14
CA ILE A 8 -5.69 0.40 -11.90
C ILE A 8 -5.43 1.86 -11.49
N VAL A 9 -5.39 2.76 -12.47
CA VAL A 9 -5.04 4.18 -12.33
C VAL A 9 -6.11 4.99 -13.04
N PRO A 10 -7.30 5.20 -12.44
CA PRO A 10 -8.38 6.00 -13.02
C PRO A 10 -8.06 7.50 -12.88
N ALA A 11 -6.96 7.91 -13.50
CA ALA A 11 -6.42 9.26 -13.36
C ALA A 11 -7.21 10.27 -14.21
N VAL A 12 -7.38 11.46 -13.65
CA VAL A 12 -8.16 12.55 -14.24
C VAL A 12 -7.28 13.78 -14.48
N PRO A 13 -7.66 14.68 -15.41
CA PRO A 13 -6.97 15.96 -15.56
C PRO A 13 -6.86 16.70 -14.21
N GLY A 14 -5.67 17.19 -13.90
CA GLY A 14 -5.33 17.79 -12.60
C GLY A 14 -4.65 16.85 -11.61
N ASP A 15 -4.64 15.54 -11.88
CA ASP A 15 -3.80 14.61 -11.14
C ASP A 15 -2.31 14.90 -11.39
N ARG A 16 -1.50 14.43 -10.44
CA ARG A 16 -0.04 14.60 -10.44
C ARG A 16 0.61 13.24 -10.31
N PHE A 17 1.55 12.98 -11.20
CA PHE A 17 2.30 11.75 -11.24
C PHE A 17 3.76 12.02 -10.92
N LEU A 18 4.33 11.29 -9.97
CA LEU A 18 5.75 11.38 -9.66
C LEU A 18 6.49 10.21 -10.32
N SER A 19 7.35 10.56 -11.28
CA SER A 19 8.14 9.66 -12.11
C SER A 19 9.59 9.68 -11.63
N MET A 20 10.13 8.52 -11.28
CA MET A 20 11.55 8.41 -10.85
C MET A 20 12.36 7.45 -11.70
N LEU A 21 11.70 6.54 -12.39
CA LEU A 21 12.39 5.56 -13.21
C LEU A 21 12.85 6.27 -14.49
N PRO A 22 13.97 5.86 -15.07
CA PRO A 22 14.41 6.50 -16.29
C PRO A 22 13.43 6.28 -17.46
N PRO A 23 13.23 7.28 -18.34
CA PRO A 23 12.20 7.25 -19.39
C PRO A 23 12.50 6.23 -20.50
N TRP A 24 13.71 5.68 -20.56
CA TRP A 24 14.04 4.58 -21.49
C TRP A 24 13.60 3.21 -21.00
N HIS A 25 13.22 3.05 -19.72
CA HIS A 25 12.64 1.80 -19.24
C HIS A 25 11.21 1.68 -19.79
N ALA A 26 10.94 0.60 -20.51
CA ALA A 26 9.63 0.38 -21.16
C ALA A 26 8.44 0.51 -20.20
N TYR A 27 8.62 0.10 -18.93
CA TYR A 27 7.59 0.23 -17.90
C TYR A 27 7.25 1.69 -17.60
N GLU A 28 8.26 2.51 -17.31
CA GLU A 28 8.07 3.94 -17.09
C GLU A 28 7.52 4.59 -18.35
N ARG A 29 8.14 4.33 -19.51
CA ARG A 29 7.75 4.95 -20.78
C ARG A 29 6.29 4.71 -21.14
N SER A 30 5.80 3.49 -20.90
CA SER A 30 4.39 3.16 -21.11
C SER A 30 3.47 3.97 -20.19
N THR A 31 3.90 4.22 -18.96
CA THR A 31 3.19 5.04 -17.98
C THR A 31 3.21 6.51 -18.38
N GLU A 32 4.34 7.04 -18.85
CA GLU A 32 4.43 8.42 -19.35
C GLU A 32 3.47 8.66 -20.50
N TYR A 33 3.41 7.73 -21.47
CA TYR A 33 2.45 7.84 -22.58
C TYR A 33 1.01 7.86 -22.09
N PHE A 34 0.66 7.01 -21.12
CA PHE A 34 -0.65 7.05 -20.48
C PHE A 34 -0.93 8.39 -19.78
N ILE A 35 0.04 8.94 -19.05
CA ILE A 35 -0.08 10.24 -18.37
C ILE A 35 -0.31 11.36 -19.38
N PHE A 36 0.47 11.38 -20.47
CA PHE A 36 0.36 12.38 -21.53
C PHE A 36 -0.98 12.33 -22.25
N THR A 37 -1.52 11.13 -22.55
CA THR A 37 -2.82 11.02 -23.24
C THR A 37 -4.00 11.53 -22.40
N HIS A 38 -3.85 11.59 -21.08
CA HIS A 38 -4.91 12.03 -20.15
C HIS A 38 -4.71 13.46 -19.62
N GLY A 39 -3.69 14.20 -20.11
CA GLY A 39 -3.43 15.57 -19.67
C GLY A 39 -3.04 15.68 -18.19
N ILE A 40 -2.41 14.64 -17.65
CA ILE A 40 -1.98 14.56 -16.24
C ILE A 40 -0.62 15.25 -16.11
N GLN A 41 -0.39 15.92 -14.97
CA GLN A 41 0.91 16.54 -14.70
C GLN A 41 1.95 15.47 -14.35
N GLN A 42 3.06 15.44 -15.08
CA GLN A 42 4.21 14.60 -14.77
C GLN A 42 5.31 15.39 -14.07
N VAL A 43 5.82 14.86 -12.96
CA VAL A 43 6.93 15.41 -12.20
C VAL A 43 8.06 14.39 -12.16
N TYR A 44 9.25 14.80 -12.59
CA TYR A 44 10.43 13.95 -12.58
C TYR A 44 11.24 14.13 -11.30
N THR A 45 11.64 13.02 -10.69
CA THR A 45 12.49 12.99 -9.50
C THR A 45 13.62 11.97 -9.67
N THR A 46 14.53 11.93 -8.71
CA THR A 46 15.55 10.89 -8.58
C THR A 46 15.42 10.18 -7.25
N VAL A 47 15.94 8.96 -7.14
CA VAL A 47 15.90 8.17 -5.89
C VAL A 47 16.40 8.97 -4.67
N LYS A 48 17.38 9.86 -4.88
CA LYS A 48 17.95 10.71 -3.83
C LYS A 48 16.95 11.76 -3.29
N HIS A 49 16.14 12.35 -4.18
CA HIS A 49 15.21 13.43 -3.83
C HIS A 49 13.78 12.94 -3.61
N LEU A 50 13.49 11.69 -3.94
CA LEU A 50 12.16 11.08 -3.88
C LEU A 50 11.38 11.45 -2.61
N LYS A 51 11.98 11.29 -1.42
CA LYS A 51 11.30 11.58 -0.15
C LYS A 51 10.93 13.06 0.01
N ALA A 52 11.82 13.96 -0.41
CA ALA A 52 11.57 15.40 -0.34
C ALA A 52 10.51 15.81 -1.37
N ASP A 53 10.62 15.27 -2.58
CA ASP A 53 9.73 15.60 -3.70
C ASP A 53 8.32 15.04 -3.50
N LEU A 54 8.19 13.86 -2.89
CA LEU A 54 6.91 13.32 -2.44
C LEU A 54 6.20 14.27 -1.48
N GLN A 55 6.94 14.82 -0.51
CA GLN A 55 6.37 15.76 0.46
C GLN A 55 6.06 17.12 -0.17
N HIS A 56 6.89 17.59 -1.10
CA HIS A 56 6.74 18.89 -1.74
C HIS A 56 5.62 18.91 -2.80
N HIS A 57 5.58 17.92 -3.68
CA HIS A 57 4.64 17.86 -4.80
C HIS A 57 3.33 17.14 -4.46
N GLN A 58 3.29 16.35 -3.39
CA GLN A 58 2.14 15.55 -2.95
C GLN A 58 1.43 14.88 -4.14
N PRO A 59 2.11 13.96 -4.87
CA PRO A 59 1.54 13.36 -6.06
C PRO A 59 0.32 12.50 -5.73
N HIS A 60 -0.58 12.40 -6.70
CA HIS A 60 -1.73 11.52 -6.60
C HIS A 60 -1.32 10.07 -6.83
N TYR A 61 -0.43 9.86 -7.80
CA TYR A 61 0.03 8.54 -8.18
C TYR A 61 1.55 8.46 -8.24
N ILE A 62 2.06 7.27 -7.92
CA ILE A 62 3.44 6.89 -8.16
C ILE A 62 3.49 5.50 -8.78
N ILE A 63 4.29 5.34 -9.82
CA ILE A 63 4.63 4.04 -10.39
C ILE A 63 6.10 3.80 -10.08
N SER A 64 6.39 2.64 -9.49
CA SER A 64 7.74 2.33 -9.08
C SER A 64 8.00 0.84 -8.96
N VAL A 65 9.20 0.48 -8.53
CA VAL A 65 9.68 -0.88 -8.35
C VAL A 65 9.65 -1.28 -6.87
N PRO A 66 9.66 -2.59 -6.52
CA PRO A 66 9.59 -3.06 -5.14
C PRO A 66 10.56 -2.39 -4.17
N LEU A 67 11.80 -2.15 -4.60
CA LEU A 67 12.86 -1.52 -3.81
C LEU A 67 12.47 -0.15 -3.24
N VAL A 68 11.63 0.61 -3.94
CA VAL A 68 11.18 1.93 -3.50
C VAL A 68 10.20 1.81 -2.36
N TYR A 69 9.24 0.88 -2.45
CA TYR A 69 8.30 0.59 -1.38
C TYR A 69 9.01 0.05 -0.14
N GLU A 70 10.04 -0.79 -0.31
CA GLU A 70 10.91 -1.24 0.79
C GLU A 70 11.64 -0.06 1.46
N THR A 71 12.09 0.92 0.68
CA THR A 71 12.76 2.12 1.18
C THR A 71 11.80 3.01 1.97
N LEU A 72 10.59 3.22 1.45
CA LEU A 72 9.52 3.96 2.14
C LEU A 72 9.14 3.26 3.45
N TYR A 73 8.90 1.95 3.41
CA TYR A 73 8.63 1.12 4.58
C TYR A 73 9.75 1.24 5.63
N SER A 74 11.01 1.13 5.22
CA SER A 74 12.16 1.28 6.12
C SER A 74 12.24 2.67 6.74
N SER A 75 11.91 3.73 5.99
CA SER A 75 11.83 5.10 6.53
C SER A 75 10.74 5.22 7.60
N ILE A 76 9.57 4.61 7.38
CA ILE A 76 8.45 4.61 8.35
C ILE A 76 8.85 3.84 9.62
N GLN A 77 9.43 2.65 9.46
CA GLN A 77 9.96 1.84 10.56
C GLN A 77 10.97 2.62 11.43
N ARG A 78 11.87 3.38 10.80
CA ARG A 78 12.83 4.25 11.50
C ARG A 78 12.13 5.38 12.27
N GLN A 79 11.13 6.03 11.68
CA GLN A 79 10.35 7.08 12.36
C GLN A 79 9.57 6.56 13.58
N ILE A 80 8.97 5.36 13.46
CA ILE A 80 8.30 4.68 14.58
C ILE A 80 9.32 4.34 15.67
N SER A 81 10.49 3.82 15.27
CA SER A 81 11.54 3.43 16.20
C SER A 81 12.17 4.61 16.96
N ALA A 82 12.24 5.78 16.32
CA ALA A 82 12.73 7.02 16.94
C ALA A 82 11.68 7.74 17.81
N SER A 83 10.43 7.27 17.83
CA SER A 83 9.36 7.86 18.64
C SER A 83 9.50 7.48 20.13
N PRO A 84 8.92 8.26 21.07
CA PRO A 84 8.94 7.94 22.50
C PRO A 84 8.42 6.54 22.81
N PRO A 85 8.91 5.85 23.85
CA PRO A 85 8.58 4.44 24.13
C PRO A 85 7.08 4.15 24.16
N ALA A 86 6.29 5.00 24.83
CA ALA A 86 4.83 4.85 24.88
C ALA A 86 4.20 4.89 23.48
N ARG A 87 4.59 5.87 22.65
CA ARG A 87 4.07 6.03 21.28
C ARG A 87 4.50 4.87 20.38
N LYS A 88 5.74 4.41 20.51
CA LYS A 88 6.27 3.27 19.77
C LYS A 88 5.49 2.00 20.08
N THR A 89 5.26 1.70 21.36
CA THR A 89 4.51 0.51 21.79
C THR A 89 3.07 0.54 21.28
N VAL A 90 2.39 1.69 21.39
CA VAL A 90 1.03 1.86 20.86
C VAL A 90 1.00 1.68 19.35
N ALA A 91 1.91 2.30 18.60
CA ALA A 91 1.98 2.17 17.15
C ALA A 91 2.21 0.71 16.72
N LEU A 92 3.17 0.01 17.33
CA LEU A 92 3.45 -1.38 17.01
C LEU A 92 2.29 -2.31 17.37
N ALA A 93 1.60 -2.07 18.50
CA ALA A 93 0.42 -2.84 18.87
C ALA A 93 -0.73 -2.64 17.86
N LEU A 94 -1.00 -1.39 17.47
CA LEU A 94 -2.04 -1.06 16.50
C LEU A 94 -1.75 -1.63 15.10
N ILE A 95 -0.48 -1.60 14.66
CA ILE A 95 -0.07 -2.23 13.40
C ILE A 95 -0.27 -3.74 13.47
N LYS A 96 0.12 -4.41 14.56
CA LYS A 96 -0.11 -5.85 14.74
C LYS A 96 -1.59 -6.21 14.73
N ILE A 97 -2.43 -5.45 15.42
CA ILE A 97 -3.88 -5.63 15.41
C ILE A 97 -4.44 -5.49 14.00
N SER A 98 -3.97 -4.49 13.26
CA SER A 98 -4.44 -4.23 11.90
C SER A 98 -4.02 -5.33 10.92
N LEU A 99 -2.82 -5.90 11.08
CA LEU A 99 -2.38 -7.08 10.32
C LEU A 99 -3.27 -8.30 10.58
N LEU A 100 -3.58 -8.59 11.86
CA LEU A 100 -4.47 -9.68 12.23
C LEU A 100 -5.89 -9.47 11.70
N PHE A 101 -6.38 -8.22 11.75
CA PHE A 101 -7.66 -7.85 11.17
C PHE A 101 -7.69 -8.12 9.66
N MET A 102 -6.66 -7.71 8.92
CA MET A 102 -6.59 -7.93 7.46
C MET A 102 -6.49 -9.42 7.11
N GLU A 103 -5.74 -10.22 7.88
CA GLU A 103 -5.70 -11.68 7.70
C GLU A 103 -7.09 -12.31 7.92
N ALA A 104 -7.81 -11.89 8.95
CA ALA A 104 -9.18 -12.34 9.20
C ALA A 104 -10.15 -11.88 8.09
N LYS A 105 -10.01 -10.62 7.62
CA LYS A 105 -10.79 -10.06 6.51
C LYS A 105 -10.58 -10.86 5.23
N LYS A 106 -9.35 -11.21 4.88
CA LYS A 106 -9.05 -12.06 3.70
C LYS A 106 -9.72 -13.41 3.76
N ILE A 107 -9.68 -14.08 4.91
CA ILE A 107 -10.34 -15.38 5.11
C ILE A 107 -11.85 -15.24 4.93
N TYR A 108 -12.44 -14.17 5.46
CA TYR A 108 -13.85 -13.86 5.32
C TYR A 108 -14.25 -13.50 3.87
N GLU A 109 -13.44 -12.74 3.15
CA GLU A 109 -13.71 -12.35 1.74
C GLU A 109 -13.38 -13.47 0.75
N GLY A 110 -12.76 -14.56 1.22
CA GLY A 110 -12.37 -15.69 0.36
C GLY A 110 -11.18 -15.38 -0.56
N THR A 111 -10.48 -14.27 -0.33
CA THR A 111 -9.34 -13.80 -1.14
C THR A 111 -8.00 -14.40 -0.70
N VAL A 112 -8.02 -15.41 0.19
CA VAL A 112 -6.81 -16.10 0.65
C VAL A 112 -6.22 -16.92 -0.50
N LEU A 113 -5.10 -16.44 -1.04
CA LEU A 113 -4.23 -17.20 -1.90
C LEU A 113 -3.47 -18.23 -1.06
N SER A 114 -4.12 -19.36 -0.76
CA SER A 114 -3.46 -20.46 -0.05
C SER A 114 -2.58 -21.23 -1.02
N ASN A 115 -1.27 -21.23 -0.78
CA ASN A 115 -0.30 -22.10 -1.48
C ASN A 115 -0.37 -23.58 -1.01
N SER A 116 -1.39 -23.96 -0.24
CA SER A 116 -1.53 -25.33 0.28
C SER A 116 -2.18 -26.24 -0.76
N PRO A 117 -1.54 -27.35 -1.17
CA PRO A 117 -2.09 -28.29 -2.15
C PRO A 117 -3.28 -29.12 -1.63
N VAL A 118 -3.61 -29.01 -0.35
CA VAL A 118 -4.68 -29.79 0.30
C VAL A 118 -5.94 -28.95 0.37
N LYS A 119 -6.98 -29.35 -0.37
CA LYS A 119 -8.32 -28.77 -0.26
C LYS A 119 -8.85 -29.06 1.16
N PRO A 120 -9.04 -28.04 2.01
CA PRO A 120 -9.59 -28.27 3.34
C PRO A 120 -11.01 -28.85 3.25
N SER A 121 -11.39 -29.70 4.20
CA SER A 121 -12.76 -30.20 4.32
C SER A 121 -13.76 -29.04 4.45
N PHE A 122 -14.95 -29.19 3.87
CA PHE A 122 -16.00 -28.16 3.85
C PHE A 122 -16.34 -27.64 5.26
N ILE A 123 -16.38 -28.53 6.25
CA ILE A 123 -16.67 -28.19 7.65
C ILE A 123 -15.55 -27.32 8.26
N PHE A 124 -14.30 -27.64 7.94
CA PHE A 124 -13.15 -26.88 8.38
C PHE A 124 -13.14 -25.47 7.79
N TYR A 125 -13.51 -25.34 6.51
CA TYR A 125 -13.67 -24.04 5.87
C TYR A 125 -14.78 -23.20 6.52
N MET A 126 -15.96 -23.79 6.74
CA MET A 126 -17.11 -23.11 7.37
C MET A 126 -16.77 -22.59 8.78
N PHE A 127 -16.05 -23.39 9.57
CA PHE A 127 -15.64 -23.00 10.91
C PHE A 127 -14.60 -21.88 10.92
N ASN A 128 -13.61 -21.94 10.03
CA ASN A 128 -12.62 -20.87 9.88
C ASN A 128 -13.26 -19.58 9.37
N TYR A 129 -14.21 -19.67 8.44
CA TYR A 129 -14.97 -18.54 7.95
C TYR A 129 -15.74 -17.83 9.08
N LEU A 130 -16.48 -18.60 9.89
CA LEU A 130 -17.25 -18.04 11.00
C LEU A 130 -16.36 -17.40 12.06
N ARG A 131 -15.25 -18.08 12.41
CA ARG A 131 -14.23 -17.53 13.33
C ARG A 131 -13.61 -16.25 12.81
N ALA A 132 -13.19 -16.24 11.55
CA ALA A 132 -12.58 -15.07 10.92
C ALA A 132 -13.54 -13.88 10.91
N ARG A 133 -14.84 -14.11 10.66
CA ARG A 133 -15.86 -13.06 10.71
C ARG A 133 -16.03 -12.47 12.11
N ILE A 134 -16.05 -13.31 13.15
CA ILE A 134 -16.15 -12.84 14.55
C ILE A 134 -14.89 -12.04 14.93
N VAL A 135 -13.70 -12.57 14.60
CA VAL A 135 -12.43 -11.89 14.88
C VAL A 135 -12.34 -10.56 14.13
N ALA A 136 -12.70 -10.52 12.85
CA ALA A 136 -12.73 -9.30 12.06
C ALA A 136 -13.70 -8.26 12.66
N ALA A 137 -14.90 -8.68 13.06
CA ALA A 137 -15.87 -7.79 13.69
C ALA A 137 -15.37 -7.21 15.03
N LEU A 138 -14.67 -8.01 15.84
CA LEU A 138 -14.13 -7.57 17.12
C LEU A 138 -12.91 -6.64 16.96
N LEU A 139 -12.05 -6.90 15.96
CA LEU A 139 -10.87 -6.09 15.70
C LEU A 139 -11.17 -4.83 14.86
N TRP A 140 -12.31 -4.77 14.18
CA TRP A 140 -12.75 -3.63 13.37
C TRP A 140 -12.62 -2.26 14.08
N PRO A 141 -13.14 -2.04 15.31
CA PRO A 141 -12.99 -0.76 16.00
C PRO A 141 -11.53 -0.42 16.31
N LEU A 142 -10.69 -1.41 16.66
CA LEU A 142 -9.28 -1.18 16.94
C LEU A 142 -8.50 -0.87 15.64
N HIS A 143 -8.86 -1.51 14.53
CA HIS A 143 -8.30 -1.20 13.22
C HIS A 143 -8.63 0.23 12.77
N ASN A 144 -9.88 0.69 12.99
CA ASN A 144 -10.25 2.08 12.72
C ASN A 144 -9.49 3.08 13.60
N LEU A 145 -9.23 2.72 14.87
CA LEU A 145 -8.37 3.52 15.74
C LEU A 145 -6.94 3.61 15.17
N ALA A 146 -6.41 2.49 14.68
CA ALA A 146 -5.10 2.46 14.01
C ALA A 146 -5.09 3.35 12.75
N LYS A 147 -6.14 3.32 11.92
CA LYS A 147 -6.29 4.21 10.76
C LYS A 147 -6.18 5.68 11.14
N MET A 148 -6.91 6.07 12.18
CA MET A 148 -6.94 7.47 12.62
C MET A 148 -5.63 7.95 13.24
N LEU A 149 -4.99 7.13 14.09
CA LEU A 149 -3.85 7.55 14.91
C LEU A 149 -2.49 7.29 14.26
N VAL A 150 -2.36 6.19 13.51
CA VAL A 150 -1.09 5.72 12.96
C VAL A 150 -1.05 5.98 11.46
N TYR A 151 -1.96 5.36 10.70
CA TYR A 151 -1.91 5.40 9.23
C TYR A 151 -2.15 6.80 8.67
N LYS A 152 -3.08 7.59 9.22
CA LYS A 152 -3.25 9.00 8.82
C LYS A 152 -1.94 9.81 8.90
N LYS A 153 -1.12 9.55 9.92
CA LYS A 153 0.17 10.22 10.09
C LYS A 153 1.22 9.68 9.13
N ILE A 154 1.24 8.36 8.91
CA ILE A 154 2.14 7.70 7.98
C ILE A 154 1.86 8.18 6.55
N HIS A 155 0.60 8.09 6.11
CA HIS A 155 0.13 8.58 4.82
C HIS A 155 0.52 10.04 4.57
N SER A 156 0.28 10.94 5.53
CA SER A 156 0.71 12.34 5.44
C SER A 156 2.24 12.49 5.30
N SER A 157 3.02 11.61 5.94
CA SER A 157 4.50 11.62 5.85
C SER A 157 5.07 11.00 4.57
N ILE A 158 4.29 10.19 3.86
CA ILE A 158 4.64 9.65 2.56
C ILE A 158 4.28 10.68 1.50
N GLY A 159 3.06 11.24 1.53
CA GLY A 159 2.63 12.31 0.62
C GLY A 159 2.08 11.83 -0.73
N ILE A 160 1.70 10.55 -0.84
CA ILE A 160 0.92 10.06 -2.00
C ILE A 160 -0.55 10.11 -1.60
N SER A 161 -1.46 10.53 -2.50
CA SER A 161 -2.86 10.74 -2.11
C SER A 161 -3.89 9.79 -2.74
N LYS A 162 -3.57 9.08 -3.83
CA LYS A 162 -4.48 8.09 -4.44
C LYS A 162 -3.89 6.68 -4.40
N ALA A 163 -2.84 6.39 -5.18
CA ALA A 163 -2.28 5.04 -5.22
C ALA A 163 -0.78 4.99 -5.56
N GLY A 164 -0.09 4.03 -4.97
CA GLY A 164 1.25 3.60 -5.38
C GLY A 164 1.18 2.24 -6.08
N ILE A 165 1.68 2.18 -7.31
CA ILE A 165 1.72 0.96 -8.12
C ILE A 165 3.15 0.42 -8.14
N SER A 166 3.31 -0.85 -7.79
CA SER A 166 4.59 -1.57 -7.87
C SER A 166 4.63 -2.45 -9.11
N GLY A 167 5.58 -2.20 -10.02
CA GLY A 167 5.84 -3.00 -11.21
C GLY A 167 7.24 -3.60 -11.24
N GLY A 168 7.46 -4.56 -12.15
CA GLY A 168 8.77 -5.19 -12.36
C GLY A 168 9.12 -6.32 -11.40
N GLY A 169 8.24 -6.68 -10.45
CA GLY A 169 8.43 -7.82 -9.54
C GLY A 169 7.37 -7.83 -8.43
N SER A 170 7.32 -8.92 -7.66
CA SER A 170 6.46 -9.01 -6.47
C SER A 170 7.08 -8.24 -5.30
N LEU A 171 6.23 -7.58 -4.52
CA LEU A 171 6.65 -6.97 -3.25
C LEU A 171 7.00 -8.06 -2.24
N PRO A 172 8.00 -7.85 -1.36
CA PRO A 172 8.20 -8.72 -0.22
C PRO A 172 6.94 -8.78 0.64
N MET A 173 6.55 -9.98 1.07
CA MET A 173 5.26 -10.22 1.75
C MET A 173 5.01 -9.33 2.97
N HIS A 174 6.06 -8.96 3.71
CA HIS A 174 5.93 -8.09 4.88
C HIS A 174 5.65 -6.62 4.50
N VAL A 175 6.18 -6.15 3.36
CA VAL A 175 5.92 -4.81 2.82
C VAL A 175 4.53 -4.75 2.21
N ASP A 176 4.17 -5.79 1.44
CA ASP A 176 2.85 -5.94 0.83
C ASP A 176 1.74 -5.90 1.89
N LYS A 177 1.83 -6.77 2.90
CA LYS A 177 0.89 -6.77 4.04
C LYS A 177 0.83 -5.43 4.77
N PHE A 178 1.93 -4.69 4.84
CA PHE A 178 1.96 -3.40 5.53
C PHE A 178 1.15 -2.33 4.77
N PHE A 179 1.40 -2.19 3.46
CA PHE A 179 0.70 -1.21 2.63
C PHE A 179 -0.75 -1.60 2.33
N GLU A 180 -1.06 -2.89 2.31
CA GLU A 180 -2.42 -3.38 2.17
C GLU A 180 -3.31 -2.98 3.35
N VAL A 181 -2.78 -3.00 4.57
CA VAL A 181 -3.50 -2.57 5.78
C VAL A 181 -3.85 -1.07 5.74
N GLU A 182 -3.08 -0.29 4.98
CA GLU A 182 -3.25 1.15 4.85
C GLU A 182 -4.42 1.54 3.92
N ASP A 183 -5.06 0.56 3.23
CA ASP A 183 -6.19 0.75 2.28
C ASP A 183 -5.94 1.95 1.34
N TRP A 184 -4.95 1.83 0.45
CA TRP A 184 -4.84 2.67 -0.74
C TRP A 184 -5.98 2.28 -1.71
N GLN A 185 -7.15 2.92 -1.59
CA GLN A 185 -8.25 2.80 -2.56
C GLN A 185 -8.18 3.92 -3.59
#